data_AF-A0AAV6ABG8-F1
#
_entry.id   AF-A0AAV6ABG8-F1
#
_cell.length_a   1.000
_cell.length_b   1.000
_cell.length_c   1.000
_cell.angle_alpha   90.00
_cell.angle_beta   90.00
_cell.angle_gamma   90.00
#
_symmetry.space_group_name_H-M   'P 1'
#
loop_
_entity.id
_entity.type
_entity.pdbx_description
1 polymer ?
#
loop_
_entity_poly.entity_id
_entity_poly.type
_entity_poly.pdbx_seq_one_letter_code
_entity_poly.pdbx_strand_id
1 'polypeptide(L)'
;EIKKYVYEKGKGAGKVEDMGAPLYNRGVVNAMLSVEAIRTAMGKYGNKALTGEQVRWGFENFNLTDQRLEQLGMKGFTHPIKVSCEDHEGNGPVLIQQWDGKKWNVISSWIEPMRDVVRPKIEAAAIEEGKKLNYTQRDCSKEK
;
A
#
# COMPACT_ATOMS: atom_id res chain seq x y z
N GLU A 1 4.15 8.11 -18.98
CA GLU A 1 3.34 8.85 -17.99
C GLU A 1 4.15 9.79 -17.08
N ILE A 2 4.85 9.31 -16.05
CA ILE A 2 5.50 10.17 -15.04
C ILE A 2 6.42 11.24 -15.65
N LYS A 3 7.34 10.87 -16.53
CA LYS A 3 8.25 11.82 -17.20
C LYS A 3 7.49 12.97 -17.88
N LYS A 4 6.46 12.64 -18.67
CA LYS A 4 5.64 13.58 -19.44
C LYS A 4 4.77 14.49 -18.58
N TYR A 5 4.08 13.93 -17.58
CA TYR A 5 3.08 14.68 -16.81
C TYR A 5 3.64 15.35 -15.57
N VAL A 6 4.82 14.93 -15.08
CA VAL A 6 5.44 15.43 -13.86
C VAL A 6 6.75 16.18 -14.18
N TYR A 7 7.76 15.49 -14.71
CA TYR A 7 9.10 16.08 -14.90
C TYR A 7 9.15 17.13 -16.02
N GLU A 8 8.61 16.84 -17.20
CA GLU A 8 8.55 17.79 -18.32
C GLU A 8 7.72 19.04 -17.99
N LYS A 9 6.86 18.97 -16.97
CA LYS A 9 6.09 20.10 -16.45
C LYS A 9 6.76 20.82 -15.27
N GLY A 10 8.00 20.48 -14.94
CA GLY A 10 8.74 21.08 -13.83
C GLY A 10 8.19 20.76 -12.44
N LYS A 11 7.37 19.70 -12.31
CA LYS A 11 6.76 19.26 -11.04
C LYS A 11 7.47 18.07 -10.41
N GLY A 12 8.57 17.62 -11.01
CA GLY A 12 9.38 16.52 -10.49
C GLY A 12 10.11 16.90 -9.21
N ALA A 13 10.17 15.96 -8.27
CA ALA A 13 11.09 16.01 -7.15
C ALA A 13 12.29 15.09 -7.44
N GLY A 14 13.50 15.54 -7.11
CA GLY A 14 14.74 14.80 -7.39
C GLY A 14 15.16 14.80 -8.86
N LYS A 15 16.21 14.05 -9.19
CA LYS A 15 16.76 13.94 -10.54
C LYS A 15 15.93 12.95 -11.38
N VAL A 16 15.75 13.22 -12.67
CA VAL A 16 15.00 12.32 -13.58
C VAL A 16 15.69 10.97 -13.68
N GLU A 17 17.01 10.97 -13.57
CA GLU A 17 17.88 9.80 -13.64
C GLU A 17 17.67 8.84 -12.46
N ASP A 18 17.13 9.32 -11.34
CA ASP A 18 16.79 8.49 -10.17
C ASP A 18 15.45 7.76 -10.34
N MET A 19 14.69 8.06 -11.40
CA MET A 19 13.43 7.38 -11.69
C MET A 19 13.69 5.89 -11.91
N GLY A 20 12.93 5.03 -11.20
CA GLY A 20 13.14 3.58 -11.21
C GLY A 20 14.06 3.07 -10.12
N ALA A 21 14.79 3.94 -9.41
CA ALA A 21 15.53 3.55 -8.22
C ALA A 21 14.58 3.13 -7.09
N PRO A 22 15.01 2.26 -6.15
CA PRO A 22 14.14 1.74 -5.10
C PRO A 22 13.39 2.82 -4.28
N LEU A 23 14.07 3.92 -3.93
CA LEU A 23 13.45 5.01 -3.17
C LEU A 23 12.40 5.79 -3.96
N TYR A 24 12.64 5.99 -5.26
CA TYR A 24 11.66 6.61 -6.15
C TYR A 24 10.41 5.73 -6.26
N ASN A 25 10.63 4.43 -6.51
CA ASN A 25 9.55 3.45 -6.65
C ASN A 25 8.70 3.35 -5.37
N ARG A 26 9.32 3.41 -4.19
CA ARG A 26 8.60 3.47 -2.91
C ARG A 26 7.64 4.65 -2.84
N GLY A 27 8.06 5.82 -3.31
CA GLY A 27 7.21 7.01 -3.39
C GLY A 27 6.00 6.81 -4.31
N VAL A 28 6.24 6.20 -5.49
CA VAL A 28 5.17 5.90 -6.46
C VAL A 28 4.14 4.92 -5.88
N VAL A 29 4.59 3.82 -5.25
CA VAL A 29 3.68 2.85 -4.61
C VAL A 29 2.85 3.52 -3.51
N ASN A 30 3.49 4.30 -2.63
CA ASN A 30 2.79 4.94 -1.52
C ASN A 30 1.72 5.94 -2.01
N ALA A 31 2.04 6.72 -3.04
CA ALA A 31 1.09 7.65 -3.65
C ALA A 31 -0.10 6.91 -4.29
N MET A 32 0.16 5.81 -5.00
CA MET A 32 -0.88 4.96 -5.58
C MET A 32 -1.82 4.42 -4.49
N LEU A 33 -1.29 3.83 -3.41
CA LEU A 33 -2.10 3.30 -2.31
C LEU A 33 -3.02 4.37 -1.71
N SER A 34 -2.46 5.55 -1.44
CA SER A 34 -3.21 6.67 -0.87
C SER A 34 -4.34 7.15 -1.80
N VAL A 35 -4.05 7.30 -3.10
CA VAL A 35 -5.05 7.73 -4.09
C VAL A 35 -6.16 6.70 -4.26
N GLU A 36 -5.83 5.41 -4.25
CA GLU A 36 -6.83 4.34 -4.43
C GLU A 36 -7.69 4.11 -3.19
N ALA A 37 -7.14 4.31 -1.98
CA ALA A 37 -7.92 4.38 -0.76
C ALA A 37 -8.91 5.56 -0.78
N ILE A 38 -8.44 6.76 -1.17
CA ILE A 38 -9.30 7.95 -1.31
C ILE A 38 -10.38 7.71 -2.38
N ARG A 39 -10.02 7.13 -3.53
CA ARG A 39 -10.98 6.79 -4.59
C ARG A 39 -12.07 5.85 -4.07
N THR A 40 -11.68 4.81 -3.33
CA THR A 40 -12.62 3.87 -2.69
C THR A 40 -13.58 4.60 -1.76
N ALA A 41 -13.07 5.48 -0.90
CA ALA A 41 -13.88 6.28 -0.01
C ALA A 41 -14.80 7.26 -0.75
N MET A 42 -14.34 7.91 -1.82
CA MET A 42 -15.16 8.78 -2.66
C MET A 42 -16.32 8.02 -3.32
N GLY A 43 -16.13 6.73 -3.63
CA GLY A 43 -17.20 5.85 -4.10
C GLY A 43 -18.35 5.68 -3.09
N LYS A 44 -18.04 5.69 -1.79
CA LYS A 44 -19.04 5.57 -0.70
C LYS A 44 -19.60 6.92 -0.23
N TYR A 45 -18.73 7.92 -0.05
CA TYR A 45 -19.07 9.19 0.58
C TYR A 45 -19.28 10.36 -0.40
N GLY A 46 -19.09 10.10 -1.70
CA GLY A 46 -19.23 11.06 -2.79
C GLY A 46 -17.90 11.71 -3.21
N ASN A 47 -17.89 12.25 -4.43
CA ASN A 47 -16.74 12.97 -5.01
C ASN A 47 -16.60 14.38 -4.41
N LYS A 48 -16.07 14.45 -3.19
CA LYS A 48 -15.83 15.67 -2.44
C LYS A 48 -14.59 15.52 -1.55
N ALA A 49 -14.18 16.60 -0.89
CA ALA A 49 -13.18 16.52 0.17
C ALA A 49 -13.66 15.57 1.29
N LEU A 50 -12.80 14.62 1.68
CA LEU A 50 -13.11 13.59 2.66
C LEU A 50 -12.50 13.91 4.04
N THR A 51 -13.13 13.43 5.10
CA THR A 51 -12.57 13.45 6.45
C THR A 51 -11.55 12.34 6.66
N GLY A 52 -10.74 12.43 7.72
CA GLY A 52 -9.78 11.37 8.08
C GLY A 52 -10.46 10.01 8.31
N GLU A 53 -11.64 9.99 8.93
CA GLU A 53 -12.42 8.75 9.13
C GLU A 53 -12.91 8.14 7.82
N GLN A 54 -13.33 8.97 6.87
CA GLN A 54 -13.74 8.50 5.54
C GLN A 54 -12.56 7.92 4.76
N VAL A 55 -11.39 8.55 4.85
CA VAL A 55 -10.17 8.05 4.23
C VAL A 55 -9.70 6.75 4.90
N ARG A 56 -9.77 6.65 6.24
CA ARG A 56 -9.54 5.38 6.97
C ARG A 56 -10.44 4.28 6.43
N TRP A 57 -11.75 4.55 6.29
CA TRP A 57 -12.68 3.59 5.71
C TRP A 57 -12.25 3.17 4.30
N GLY A 58 -11.79 4.11 3.47
CA GLY A 58 -11.22 3.83 2.16
C GLY A 58 -10.00 2.89 2.21
N PHE A 59 -9.06 3.12 3.13
CA PHE A 59 -7.93 2.22 3.36
C PHE A 59 -8.38 0.83 3.81
N GLU A 60 -9.40 0.75 4.67
CA GLU A 60 -9.91 -0.52 5.19
C GLU A 60 -10.81 -1.28 4.20
N ASN A 61 -11.07 -0.74 3.00
CA ASN A 61 -12.00 -1.34 2.03
C ASN A 61 -11.53 -1.34 0.58
N PHE A 62 -10.36 -0.77 0.27
CA PHE A 62 -9.85 -0.83 -1.09
C PHE A 62 -9.33 -2.23 -1.42
N ASN A 63 -9.44 -2.59 -2.70
CA ASN A 63 -8.99 -3.87 -3.23
C ASN A 63 -8.27 -3.64 -4.57
N LEU A 64 -6.94 -3.60 -4.52
CA LEU A 64 -6.10 -3.54 -5.71
C LEU A 64 -5.95 -4.94 -6.29
N THR A 65 -6.80 -5.26 -7.26
CA THR A 65 -6.67 -6.47 -8.07
C THR A 65 -5.59 -6.31 -9.15
N ASP A 66 -5.13 -7.41 -9.73
CA ASP A 66 -4.22 -7.38 -10.89
C ASP A 66 -4.79 -6.52 -12.04
N GLN A 67 -6.09 -6.66 -12.31
CA GLN A 67 -6.78 -5.87 -13.31
C GLN A 67 -6.72 -4.36 -12.98
N ARG A 68 -6.87 -3.99 -11.71
CA ARG A 68 -6.78 -2.59 -11.30
C ARG A 68 -5.36 -2.06 -11.43
N LEU A 69 -4.35 -2.86 -11.06
CA LEU A 69 -2.95 -2.52 -11.24
C LEU A 69 -2.60 -2.32 -12.72
N GLU A 70 -3.15 -3.15 -13.61
CA GLU A 70 -2.98 -2.97 -15.06
C GLU A 70 -3.59 -1.65 -15.56
N GLN A 71 -4.80 -1.31 -15.12
CA GLN A 71 -5.43 -0.01 -15.45
C GLN A 71 -4.62 1.20 -14.96
N LEU A 72 -3.88 1.03 -13.86
CA LEU A 72 -3.01 2.06 -13.29
C LEU A 72 -1.62 2.10 -13.96
N GLY A 73 -1.30 1.16 -14.86
CA GLY A 73 0.04 1.01 -15.44
C GLY A 73 1.07 0.45 -14.48
N MET A 74 0.63 -0.26 -13.43
CA MET A 74 1.44 -0.80 -12.33
C MET A 74 1.60 -2.33 -12.41
N LYS A 75 1.22 -2.95 -13.53
CA LYS A 75 1.38 -4.39 -13.75
C LYS A 75 2.84 -4.81 -13.61
N GLY A 76 3.09 -5.79 -12.74
CA GLY A 76 4.44 -6.31 -12.46
C GLY A 76 5.33 -5.37 -11.63
N PHE A 77 4.86 -4.18 -11.28
CA PHE A 77 5.57 -3.25 -10.41
C PHE A 77 5.35 -3.55 -8.91
N THR A 78 4.16 -4.04 -8.59
CA THR A 78 3.74 -4.49 -7.24
C THR A 78 2.84 -5.71 -7.37
N HIS A 79 2.40 -6.25 -6.25
CA HIS A 79 1.42 -7.33 -6.15
C HIS A 79 0.00 -6.79 -5.84
N PRO A 80 -1.06 -7.61 -6.04
CA PRO A 80 -2.40 -7.32 -5.55
C PRO A 80 -2.43 -7.11 -4.03
N ILE A 81 -3.16 -6.08 -3.59
CA ILE A 81 -3.23 -5.68 -2.18
C ILE A 81 -4.70 -5.52 -1.81
N LYS A 82 -5.11 -6.20 -0.74
CA LYS A 82 -6.43 -6.07 -0.14
C LYS A 82 -6.28 -5.81 1.34
N VAL A 83 -6.76 -4.66 1.78
CA VAL A 83 -6.72 -4.24 3.18
C VAL A 83 -8.11 -4.40 3.79
N SER A 84 -8.18 -4.57 5.11
CA SER A 84 -9.41 -4.67 5.88
C SER A 84 -9.22 -4.02 7.25
N CYS A 85 -10.31 -3.79 7.99
CA CYS A 85 -10.24 -3.38 9.41
C CYS A 85 -9.42 -4.37 10.27
N GLU A 86 -9.45 -5.66 9.93
CA GLU A 86 -8.71 -6.70 10.67
C GLU A 86 -7.25 -6.81 10.19
N ASP A 87 -6.94 -6.39 8.97
CA ASP A 87 -5.62 -6.50 8.36
C ASP A 87 -5.27 -5.21 7.59
N HIS A 88 -4.51 -4.35 8.27
CA HIS A 88 -4.01 -3.07 7.75
C HIS A 88 -2.75 -3.21 6.86
N GLU A 89 -2.22 -4.42 6.69
CA GLU A 89 -1.04 -4.71 5.86
C GLU A 89 -1.45 -5.17 4.45
N GLY A 90 -2.45 -6.06 4.38
CA GLY A 90 -2.91 -6.65 3.12
C GLY A 90 -2.01 -7.77 2.61
N ASN A 91 -1.67 -8.70 3.51
CA ASN A 91 -0.88 -9.93 3.31
C ASN A 91 0.65 -9.77 3.27
N GLY A 92 1.20 -8.67 2.74
CA GLY A 92 2.62 -8.28 2.91
C GLY A 92 3.71 -9.19 2.31
N PRO A 93 3.56 -9.77 1.10
CA PRO A 93 4.64 -10.51 0.46
C PRO A 93 5.83 -9.62 0.08
N VAL A 94 7.01 -10.21 0.01
CA VAL A 94 8.27 -9.50 -0.29
C VAL A 94 8.96 -10.08 -1.52
N LEU A 95 9.79 -9.26 -2.17
CA LEU A 95 10.71 -9.67 -3.23
C LEU A 95 12.15 -9.50 -2.78
N ILE A 96 13.03 -10.41 -3.21
CA ILE A 96 14.46 -10.30 -3.01
C ILE A 96 15.11 -9.70 -4.26
N GLN A 97 15.86 -8.63 -4.04
CA GLN A 97 16.68 -8.00 -5.06
C GLN A 97 18.15 -8.13 -4.70
N GLN A 98 18.98 -8.41 -5.70
CA GLN A 98 20.43 -8.50 -5.56
C GLN A 98 21.11 -7.45 -6.44
N TRP A 99 22.09 -6.76 -5.85
CA TRP A 99 22.96 -5.81 -6.55
C TRP A 99 24.08 -6.56 -7.28
N ASP A 100 24.25 -6.30 -8.57
CA ASP A 100 25.30 -6.94 -9.40
C ASP A 100 26.55 -6.06 -9.61
N GLY A 101 26.64 -4.92 -8.93
CA GLY A 101 27.70 -3.92 -9.13
C GLY A 101 27.27 -2.77 -10.04
N LYS A 102 26.18 -2.92 -10.81
CA LYS A 102 25.68 -1.92 -11.77
C LYS A 102 24.19 -1.63 -11.63
N LYS A 103 23.38 -2.63 -11.27
CA LYS A 103 21.93 -2.52 -11.11
C LYS A 103 21.39 -3.50 -10.08
N TRP A 104 20.17 -3.23 -9.62
CA TRP A 104 19.37 -4.17 -8.83
C TRP A 104 18.65 -5.14 -9.77
N ASN A 105 18.75 -6.43 -9.49
CA ASN A 105 18.02 -7.47 -10.21
C ASN A 105 17.08 -8.20 -9.24
N VAL A 106 15.83 -8.42 -9.64
CA VAL A 106 14.90 -9.27 -8.88
C VAL A 106 15.31 -10.72 -9.09
N ILE A 107 15.58 -11.45 -8.00
CA ILE A 107 16.09 -12.83 -8.04
C ILE A 107 15.16 -13.84 -7.39
N SER A 108 13.96 -13.42 -6.99
CA SER A 108 12.93 -14.29 -6.41
C SER A 108 11.57 -14.04 -7.04
N SER A 109 10.66 -15.00 -6.90
CA SER A 109 9.23 -14.71 -6.92
C SER A 109 8.81 -13.97 -5.64
N TRP A 110 7.55 -13.54 -5.56
CA TRP A 110 6.97 -13.08 -4.30
C TRP A 110 7.08 -14.18 -3.24
N ILE A 111 7.52 -13.78 -2.05
CA ILE A 111 7.70 -14.66 -0.90
C ILE A 111 6.66 -14.24 0.14
N GLU A 112 5.76 -15.16 0.45
CA GLU A 112 4.72 -14.95 1.45
C GLU A 112 5.30 -14.99 2.87
N PRO A 113 4.80 -14.15 3.80
CA PRO A 113 5.20 -14.23 5.19
C PRO A 113 4.67 -15.51 5.86
N MET A 114 5.37 -15.97 6.92
CA MET A 114 4.93 -17.08 7.78
C MET A 114 3.76 -16.64 8.66
N ARG A 115 2.58 -16.41 8.07
CA ARG A 115 1.44 -15.80 8.76
C ARG A 115 0.93 -16.65 9.91
N ASP A 116 0.94 -17.96 9.78
CA ASP A 116 0.61 -18.92 10.84
C ASP A 116 1.48 -18.74 12.09
N VAL A 117 2.72 -18.27 11.93
CA VAL A 117 3.64 -18.00 13.04
C VAL A 117 3.58 -16.55 13.51
N VAL A 118 3.60 -15.60 12.58
CA VAL A 118 3.78 -14.17 12.88
C VAL A 118 2.46 -13.48 13.24
N ARG A 119 1.36 -13.83 12.57
CA ARG A 119 0.06 -13.17 12.80
C ARG A 119 -0.44 -13.31 14.24
N PRO A 120 -0.41 -14.49 14.89
CA PRO A 120 -0.81 -14.61 16.30
C PRO A 120 0.04 -13.74 17.24
N LYS A 121 1.33 -13.57 16.93
CA LYS A 121 2.24 -12.72 17.72
C LYS A 121 1.91 -11.24 17.56
N ILE A 122 1.61 -10.79 16.34
CA ILE A 122 1.17 -9.41 16.06
C ILE A 122 -0.12 -9.11 16.83
N GLU A 123 -1.11 -10.00 16.77
CA GLU A 123 -2.39 -9.81 17.45
C GLU A 123 -2.25 -9.78 18.97
N ALA A 124 -1.45 -10.69 19.54
CA ALA A 124 -1.15 -10.68 20.97
C ALA A 124 -0.48 -9.36 21.40
N ALA A 125 0.51 -8.88 20.63
CA ALA A 125 1.18 -7.62 20.90
C ALA A 125 0.24 -6.41 20.77
N ALA A 126 -0.64 -6.40 19.76
CA ALA A 126 -1.63 -5.33 19.57
C ALA A 126 -2.65 -5.27 20.74
N ILE A 127 -3.09 -6.43 21.25
CA ILE A 127 -3.96 -6.51 22.43
C ILE A 127 -3.25 -5.99 23.69
N GLU A 128 -2.00 -6.39 23.90
CA GLU A 128 -1.20 -5.93 25.04
C GLU A 128 -1.00 -4.40 25.01
N GLU A 129 -0.60 -3.87 23.85
CA GLU A 129 -0.38 -2.44 23.69
C GLU A 129 -1.68 -1.64 23.81
N GLY A 130 -2.77 -2.15 23.24
CA GLY A 130 -4.10 -1.56 23.38
C GLY A 130 -4.52 -1.41 24.85
N LYS A 131 -4.23 -2.40 25.71
CA LYS A 131 -4.51 -2.30 27.15
C LYS A 131 -3.70 -1.19 27.82
N LYS A 132 -2.41 -1.03 27.49
CA LYS A 132 -1.55 0.04 28.05
C LYS A 132 -2.07 1.43 27.69
N LEU A 133 -2.61 1.57 26.48
CA LEU A 133 -3.16 2.82 25.96
C LEU A 133 -4.63 3.04 26.33
N ASN A 134 -5.24 2.15 27.14
CA ASN A 134 -6.68 2.15 27.45
C ASN A 134 -7.56 2.19 26.17
N TYR A 135 -7.09 1.53 25.12
CA TYR A 135 -7.76 1.47 23.82
C TYR A 135 -8.83 0.38 23.83
N THR A 136 -10.04 0.73 23.39
CA THR A 136 -11.12 -0.24 23.15
C THR A 136 -11.01 -0.77 21.73
N GLN A 137 -10.82 -2.08 21.60
CA GLN A 137 -10.73 -2.74 20.29
C GLN A 137 -12.03 -2.52 19.50
N ARG A 138 -11.87 -2.15 18.22
CA ARG A 138 -12.98 -1.97 17.29
C ARG A 138 -13.63 -3.30 16.92
N ASP A 139 -14.95 -3.26 16.76
CA ASP A 139 -15.71 -4.35 16.18
C ASP A 139 -15.71 -4.23 14.65
N CYS A 140 -14.74 -4.88 14.02
CA CYS A 140 -14.56 -4.83 12.57
C CYS A 140 -15.75 -5.44 11.79
N SER A 141 -16.65 -6.19 12.43
CA SER A 141 -17.87 -6.67 11.77
C SER A 141 -18.83 -5.53 11.40
N LYS A 142 -18.73 -4.38 12.09
CA LYS A 142 -19.54 -3.17 11.86
C LYS A 142 -18.93 -2.19 10.85
N GLU A 143 -17.73 -2.47 10.36
CA GLU A 143 -16.94 -1.54 9.52
C GLU A 143 -16.93 -1.94 8.02
N LYS A 144 -17.60 -3.05 7.69
CA LYS A 144 -17.74 -3.59 6.32
C LYS A 144 -18.73 -2.77 5.48
#